data_AF-A0A914CHB8-F1
#
_entry.id   AF-A0A914CHB8-F1
#
_cell.length_a   1.000
_cell.length_b   1.000
_cell.length_c   1.000
_cell.angle_alpha   90.00
_cell.angle_beta   90.00
_cell.angle_gamma   90.00
#
_symmetry.space_group_name_H-M   'P 1'
#
loop_
_entity.id
_entity.type
_entity.pdbx_description
1 polymer ?
#
loop_
_entity_poly.entity_id
_entity_poly.type
_entity_poly.pdbx_seq_one_letter_code
_entity_poly.pdbx_strand_id
1 'polypeptide(L)'
;MSSIATPDDDGSDRWLEIDDNLSLPTQTVDEILAERGVFDEDLSYDYDEDNFFLLGRSDPNLASSLSYQLDSPIVIEKQNSISHQIISVKDRPLGGCPSCVSISSISRLIAIGTSRGSTLLFELENGRLAQYVPPGSDYGSVSCVEFSPDGVRLSIGYSRGAIRVVDCRNGKILEEFSEAVQPGRGILHIQYVTRRSLVVVDSGGSVYEFREKAPKNKRVRCVFTGSRGEVVNVVVIDSEGVVLLVSLRQVLIISTKRGTVLSHLRLTGPPNAPPIIEWRQKVVPVTSRSIVKDVRICIARGQEIRIHQLQSTANDALVCPLVKAFLLDNPIINLKWMDDHHFLVFDTREQLHLIDAHRGNVLSTVSINNMELIYNSADYKGLATGGNVSEALKALAENVCYQSMVCANGQVYVIGQDALWSITLLDQVAQLELLEE
;
A
#
# COMPACT_ATOMS: atom_id res chain seq x y z
N MET A 1 11.59 -39.07 -35.78
CA MET A 1 11.96 -38.25 -34.61
C MET A 1 11.04 -37.03 -34.61
N SER A 2 9.96 -37.13 -33.87
CA SER A 2 8.92 -36.10 -33.74
C SER A 2 9.32 -35.12 -32.64
N SER A 3 9.51 -33.86 -33.00
CA SER A 3 9.71 -32.75 -32.05
C SER A 3 8.40 -32.44 -31.34
N ILE A 4 8.40 -32.59 -30.01
CA ILE A 4 7.35 -32.11 -29.12
C ILE A 4 7.37 -30.58 -29.16
N ALA A 5 6.31 -29.99 -29.72
CA ALA A 5 5.99 -28.60 -29.51
C ALA A 5 5.32 -28.48 -28.14
N THR A 6 5.91 -27.70 -27.25
CA THR A 6 5.25 -27.20 -26.04
C THR A 6 4.18 -26.18 -26.46
N PRO A 7 2.96 -26.23 -25.90
CA PRO A 7 1.96 -25.21 -26.21
C PRO A 7 2.34 -23.93 -25.44
N ASP A 8 2.88 -22.95 -26.16
CA ASP A 8 2.80 -21.55 -25.73
C ASP A 8 1.33 -21.14 -25.84
N ASP A 9 0.61 -21.25 -24.73
CA ASP A 9 -0.76 -20.76 -24.57
C ASP A 9 -0.73 -19.22 -24.49
N ASP A 10 -0.59 -18.58 -25.64
CA ASP A 10 -0.61 -17.12 -25.83
C ASP A 10 -2.07 -16.61 -25.87
N GLY A 11 -2.86 -16.97 -24.85
CA GLY A 11 -4.27 -16.61 -24.71
C GLY A 11 -4.54 -15.25 -24.04
N SER A 12 -3.61 -14.29 -24.11
CA SER A 12 -3.68 -13.00 -23.38
C SER A 12 -3.73 -11.75 -24.28
N ASP A 13 -4.40 -11.88 -25.43
CA ASP A 13 -4.63 -10.77 -26.33
C ASP A 13 -5.78 -9.87 -25.82
N ARG A 14 -5.38 -8.81 -25.11
CA ARG A 14 -6.15 -7.69 -24.51
C ARG A 14 -6.54 -7.90 -23.05
N TRP A 15 -5.82 -7.20 -22.17
CA TRP A 15 -5.99 -7.32 -20.71
C TRP A 15 -6.65 -6.11 -20.07
N LEU A 16 -6.53 -4.92 -20.67
CA LEU A 16 -7.17 -3.69 -20.20
C LEU A 16 -7.70 -2.90 -21.40
N GLU A 17 -8.89 -3.28 -21.90
CA GLU A 17 -9.71 -2.37 -22.70
C GLU A 17 -10.77 -1.78 -21.78
N ILE A 18 -10.46 -0.64 -21.18
CA ILE A 18 -11.48 0.16 -20.52
C ILE A 18 -12.26 0.84 -21.64
N ASP A 19 -13.42 0.30 -22.00
CA ASP A 19 -14.31 0.87 -23.01
C ASP A 19 -14.53 2.37 -22.76
N ASP A 20 -14.56 3.17 -23.83
CA ASP A 20 -14.78 4.62 -23.74
C ASP A 20 -16.17 4.97 -23.17
N ASN A 21 -17.11 4.04 -23.28
CA ASN A 21 -18.40 4.07 -22.59
C ASN A 21 -18.27 3.36 -21.24
N LEU A 22 -17.68 4.03 -20.26
CA LEU A 22 -17.59 3.54 -18.89
C LEU A 22 -19.01 3.44 -18.27
N SER A 23 -19.71 2.34 -18.51
CA SER A 23 -20.97 2.06 -17.80
C SER A 23 -20.63 1.66 -16.38
N LEU A 24 -20.53 2.64 -15.49
CA LEU A 24 -20.43 2.38 -14.06
C LEU A 24 -21.67 1.56 -13.67
N PRO A 25 -21.50 0.40 -13.00
CA PRO A 25 -22.63 -0.30 -12.42
C PRO A 25 -23.41 0.68 -11.55
N THR A 26 -24.71 0.82 -11.78
CA THR A 26 -25.57 1.68 -10.96
C THR A 26 -25.62 1.09 -9.55
N GLN A 27 -25.06 1.81 -8.56
CA GLN A 27 -25.24 1.44 -7.16
C GLN A 27 -26.73 1.41 -6.84
N THR A 28 -27.19 0.34 -6.21
CA THR A 28 -28.57 0.24 -5.76
C THR A 28 -28.83 1.21 -4.60
N VAL A 29 -30.08 1.63 -4.42
CA VAL A 29 -30.46 2.52 -3.30
C VAL A 29 -30.07 1.89 -1.96
N ASP A 30 -30.19 0.57 -1.83
CA ASP A 30 -29.82 -0.17 -0.63
C ASP A 30 -28.31 -0.16 -0.37
N GLU A 31 -27.46 -0.23 -1.41
CA GLU A 31 -26.00 -0.09 -1.27
C GLU A 31 -25.62 1.35 -0.83
N ILE A 32 -26.28 2.37 -1.38
CA ILE A 32 -26.06 3.77 -1.00
C ILE A 32 -26.53 4.04 0.44
N LEU A 33 -27.61 3.39 0.87
CA LEU A 33 -28.14 3.49 2.24
C LEU A 33 -27.28 2.71 3.24
N ALA A 34 -26.74 1.54 2.86
CA ALA A 34 -25.77 0.81 3.66
C ALA A 34 -24.45 1.58 3.87
N GLU A 35 -24.04 2.42 2.89
CA GLU A 35 -22.90 3.34 3.03
C GLU A 35 -23.17 4.54 3.96
N ARG A 36 -24.44 4.87 4.22
CA ARG A 36 -24.85 5.99 5.11
C ARG A 36 -25.32 5.55 6.49
N GLY A 37 -25.67 4.29 6.67
CA GLY A 37 -26.43 3.79 7.82
C GLY A 37 -25.66 2.96 8.84
N VAL A 38 -24.45 3.36 9.24
CA VAL A 38 -23.81 2.79 10.45
C VAL A 38 -23.46 3.91 11.44
N PHE A 39 -24.46 4.74 11.70
CA PHE A 39 -24.59 5.53 12.92
C PHE A 39 -26.06 5.45 13.31
N ASP A 40 -26.43 4.42 14.08
CA ASP A 40 -27.06 4.60 15.38
C ASP A 40 -27.49 3.26 15.99
N GLU A 41 -27.26 3.19 17.30
CA GLU A 41 -28.12 2.62 18.34
C GLU A 41 -29.10 1.52 17.91
N ASP A 42 -28.74 0.26 18.16
CA ASP A 42 -29.66 -0.78 18.66
C ASP A 42 -28.85 -2.02 19.08
N LEU A 43 -28.31 -1.97 20.30
CA LEU A 43 -28.03 -3.17 21.09
C LEU A 43 -28.80 -3.02 22.41
N SER A 44 -30.13 -3.16 22.32
CA SER A 44 -30.93 -3.53 23.48
C SER A 44 -30.54 -4.95 23.90
N TYR A 45 -29.62 -5.05 24.85
CA TYR A 45 -29.44 -6.29 25.59
C TYR A 45 -30.61 -6.43 26.55
N ASP A 46 -31.42 -7.47 26.34
CA ASP A 46 -32.41 -7.92 27.32
C ASP A 46 -31.69 -8.18 28.65
N TYR A 47 -32.11 -7.42 29.68
CA TYR A 47 -31.78 -7.71 31.05
C TYR A 47 -32.56 -8.95 31.47
N ASP A 48 -31.88 -10.10 31.57
CA ASP A 48 -32.37 -11.21 32.38
C ASP A 48 -32.26 -10.80 33.86
N GLU A 49 -33.33 -10.17 34.36
CA GLU A 49 -33.65 -10.15 35.79
C GLU A 49 -33.93 -11.60 36.22
N ASP A 50 -32.89 -12.34 36.61
CA ASP A 50 -32.96 -13.43 37.60
C ASP A 50 -31.59 -14.08 37.79
N ASN A 51 -30.71 -13.41 38.55
CA ASN A 51 -29.66 -14.07 39.32
C ASN A 51 -29.23 -13.18 40.50
N PHE A 52 -30.20 -12.90 41.37
CA PHE A 52 -29.95 -12.34 42.69
C PHE A 52 -29.54 -13.47 43.66
N PHE A 53 -28.27 -13.86 43.62
CA PHE A 53 -27.66 -14.66 44.70
C PHE A 53 -26.38 -14.00 45.21
N LEU A 54 -26.57 -13.26 46.31
CA LEU A 54 -25.64 -13.05 47.43
C LEU A 54 -24.14 -13.21 47.15
N LEU A 55 -23.45 -12.08 47.01
CA LEU A 55 -22.10 -11.91 47.58
C LEU A 55 -22.02 -10.59 48.36
N GLY A 56 -21.96 -10.76 49.68
CA GLY A 56 -21.03 -10.08 50.57
C GLY A 56 -20.99 -8.56 50.57
N ARG A 57 -21.48 -7.99 51.68
CA ARG A 57 -21.05 -6.68 52.21
C ARG A 57 -19.55 -6.46 51.96
N SER A 58 -19.20 -5.41 51.23
CA SER A 58 -17.82 -4.96 51.08
C SER A 58 -17.37 -4.25 52.37
N ASP A 59 -16.43 -4.87 53.08
CA ASP A 59 -15.52 -4.17 53.99
C ASP A 59 -14.74 -3.10 53.21
N PRO A 60 -14.51 -1.88 53.75
CA PRO A 60 -13.88 -0.79 53.02
C PRO A 60 -12.34 -0.91 52.92
N ASN A 61 -11.77 -2.12 53.04
CA ASN A 61 -10.32 -2.29 53.25
C ASN A 61 -9.73 -3.55 52.58
N LEU A 62 -10.11 -3.88 51.34
CA LEU A 62 -9.36 -4.90 50.59
C LEU A 62 -9.20 -4.59 49.10
N ALA A 63 -7.92 -4.55 48.71
CA ALA A 63 -7.37 -4.59 47.36
C ALA A 63 -7.73 -3.43 46.42
N SER A 64 -6.78 -2.48 46.30
CA SER A 64 -6.50 -1.85 45.01
C SER A 64 -6.51 -2.93 43.93
N SER A 65 -7.49 -2.93 43.05
CA SER A 65 -7.44 -3.75 41.84
C SER A 65 -6.14 -3.37 41.14
N LEU A 66 -5.14 -4.27 41.13
CA LEU A 66 -3.95 -4.07 40.33
C LEU A 66 -4.41 -4.03 38.87
N SER A 67 -4.61 -2.81 38.34
CA SER A 67 -4.75 -2.59 36.91
C SER A 67 -3.33 -2.51 36.36
N TYR A 68 -2.83 -3.64 35.87
CA TYR A 68 -1.58 -3.66 35.14
C TYR A 68 -1.86 -3.20 33.69
N GLN A 69 -1.20 -2.14 33.25
CA GLN A 69 -1.25 -1.68 31.87
C GLN A 69 -0.06 -2.30 31.15
N LEU A 70 -0.33 -3.20 30.20
CA LEU A 70 0.71 -3.80 29.36
C LEU A 70 1.49 -2.70 28.64
N ASP A 71 2.80 -2.88 28.55
CA ASP A 71 3.64 -2.04 27.69
C ASP A 71 3.18 -2.12 26.23
N SER A 72 3.50 -1.07 25.48
CA SER A 72 3.15 -1.01 24.06
C SER A 72 3.68 -2.26 23.33
N PRO A 73 2.81 -3.01 22.61
CA PRO A 73 3.26 -4.14 21.78
C PRO A 73 4.10 -3.71 20.58
N ILE A 74 4.15 -2.41 20.28
CA ILE A 74 4.88 -1.86 19.14
C ILE A 74 6.36 -1.78 19.48
N VAL A 75 7.18 -2.53 18.73
CA VAL A 75 8.64 -2.44 18.79
C VAL A 75 9.14 -1.72 17.54
N ILE A 76 9.97 -0.70 17.75
CA ILE A 76 10.54 0.13 16.70
C ILE A 76 12.05 0.00 16.75
N GLU A 77 12.64 -0.52 15.69
CA GLU A 77 14.08 -0.74 15.59
C GLU A 77 14.69 0.04 14.43
N LYS A 78 15.82 0.69 14.71
CA LYS A 78 16.63 1.33 13.67
C LYS A 78 17.54 0.30 13.02
N GLN A 79 17.45 0.17 11.69
CA GLN A 79 18.34 -0.67 10.90
C GLN A 79 19.71 0.00 10.73
N ASN A 80 20.57 -0.12 11.76
CA ASN A 80 21.83 0.63 11.85
C ASN A 80 22.78 0.38 10.67
N SER A 81 22.97 -0.89 10.27
CA SER A 81 23.85 -1.27 9.15
C SER A 81 23.46 -0.57 7.84
N ILE A 82 22.17 -0.58 7.52
CA ILE A 82 21.63 0.05 6.31
C ILE A 82 21.68 1.56 6.45
N SER A 83 21.27 2.11 7.60
CA SER A 83 21.23 3.55 7.87
C SER A 83 22.61 4.20 7.71
N HIS A 84 23.68 3.59 8.23
CA HIS A 84 25.04 4.08 8.05
C HIS A 84 25.47 4.10 6.59
N GLN A 85 25.09 3.08 5.81
CA GLN A 85 25.40 3.03 4.38
C GLN A 85 24.58 4.04 3.57
N ILE A 86 23.32 4.29 3.92
CA ILE A 86 22.50 5.34 3.32
C ILE A 86 23.17 6.70 3.49
N ILE A 87 23.57 7.05 4.72
CA ILE A 87 24.26 8.32 5.01
C ILE A 87 25.58 8.41 4.23
N SER A 88 26.38 7.33 4.24
CA SER A 88 27.64 7.30 3.48
C SER A 88 27.45 7.47 1.97
N VAL A 89 26.33 7.00 1.41
CA VAL A 89 26.00 7.23 0.01
C VAL A 89 25.48 8.64 -0.20
N LYS A 90 24.61 9.16 0.69
CA LYS A 90 24.02 10.51 0.64
C LYS A 90 25.08 11.60 0.46
N ASP A 91 26.23 11.47 1.14
CA ASP A 91 27.32 12.45 1.09
C ASP A 91 28.17 12.41 -0.19
N ARG A 92 27.93 11.43 -1.09
CA ARG A 92 28.68 11.31 -2.36
C ARG A 92 28.16 12.32 -3.39
N PRO A 93 28.95 12.69 -4.42
CA PRO A 93 28.54 13.67 -5.43
C PRO A 93 27.29 13.27 -6.24
N LEU A 94 27.09 11.96 -6.44
CA LEU A 94 25.90 11.35 -7.06
C LEU A 94 25.01 10.65 -6.02
N GLY A 95 25.31 10.89 -4.74
CA GLY A 95 24.54 10.51 -3.58
C GLY A 95 23.35 11.42 -3.41
N GLY A 96 22.18 10.84 -3.14
CA GLY A 96 20.97 11.61 -2.85
C GLY A 96 20.35 11.12 -1.55
N CYS A 97 19.51 11.97 -0.94
CA CYS A 97 18.63 11.53 0.13
C CYS A 97 17.74 10.38 -0.35
N PRO A 98 17.42 9.41 0.51
CA PRO A 98 16.40 8.41 0.21
C PRO A 98 15.07 9.07 -0.19
N SER A 99 14.33 8.43 -1.09
CA SER A 99 13.04 8.93 -1.60
C SER A 99 11.92 7.89 -1.60
N CYS A 100 12.25 6.61 -1.68
CA CYS A 100 11.28 5.51 -1.68
C CYS A 100 11.92 4.21 -1.20
N VAL A 101 11.09 3.27 -0.73
CA VAL A 101 11.52 1.94 -0.29
C VAL A 101 10.59 0.84 -0.84
N SER A 102 11.17 -0.31 -1.16
CA SER A 102 10.43 -1.54 -1.42
C SER A 102 11.21 -2.73 -0.88
N ILE A 103 10.50 -3.80 -0.51
CA ILE A 103 11.12 -5.02 0.02
C ILE A 103 10.61 -6.23 -0.74
N SER A 104 11.50 -7.18 -1.02
CA SER A 104 11.14 -8.51 -1.49
C SER A 104 11.56 -9.56 -0.48
N SER A 105 10.57 -10.21 0.11
CA SER A 105 10.78 -11.36 0.99
C SER A 105 11.34 -12.58 0.27
N ILE A 106 11.11 -12.69 -1.04
CA ILE A 106 11.55 -13.83 -1.86
C ILE A 106 13.04 -13.72 -2.17
N SER A 107 13.50 -12.56 -2.66
CA SER A 107 14.92 -12.35 -2.94
C SER A 107 15.72 -11.92 -1.70
N ARG A 108 15.04 -11.66 -0.57
CA ARG A 108 15.62 -11.12 0.67
C ARG A 108 16.39 -9.83 0.42
N LEU A 109 15.77 -8.90 -0.33
CA LEU A 109 16.36 -7.61 -0.69
C LEU A 109 15.47 -6.45 -0.28
N ILE A 110 16.13 -5.34 0.08
CA ILE A 110 15.52 -4.03 0.31
C ILE A 110 16.04 -3.10 -0.78
N ALA A 111 15.14 -2.49 -1.56
CA ALA A 111 15.47 -1.48 -2.54
C ALA A 111 15.15 -0.09 -1.99
N ILE A 112 16.10 0.84 -2.10
CA ILE A 112 15.95 2.24 -1.70
C ILE A 112 16.31 3.13 -2.89
N GLY A 113 15.34 3.92 -3.34
CA GLY A 113 15.55 4.94 -4.35
C GLY A 113 16.09 6.24 -3.73
N THR A 114 16.80 7.04 -4.52
CA THR A 114 17.36 8.31 -4.07
C THR A 114 16.88 9.49 -4.91
N SER A 115 16.87 10.67 -4.29
CA SER A 115 16.58 11.97 -4.92
C SER A 115 17.51 12.34 -6.08
N ARG A 116 18.67 11.67 -6.22
CA ARG A 116 19.61 11.87 -7.34
C ARG A 116 19.52 10.79 -8.42
N GLY A 117 18.52 9.91 -8.36
CA GLY A 117 18.23 8.93 -9.41
C GLY A 117 18.93 7.58 -9.23
N SER A 118 19.79 7.44 -8.23
CA SER A 118 20.46 6.17 -7.90
C SER A 118 19.51 5.26 -7.11
N THR A 119 19.65 3.95 -7.26
CA THR A 119 18.92 2.96 -6.44
C THR A 119 19.90 2.02 -5.74
N LEU A 120 19.70 1.81 -4.44
CA LEU A 120 20.51 0.96 -3.58
C LEU A 120 19.76 -0.32 -3.26
N LEU A 121 20.40 -1.48 -3.42
CA LEU A 121 19.82 -2.77 -3.02
C LEU A 121 20.63 -3.36 -1.89
N PHE A 122 19.99 -3.58 -0.75
CA PHE A 122 20.58 -4.15 0.46
C PHE A 122 20.07 -5.58 0.68
N GLU A 123 20.93 -6.44 1.22
CA GLU A 123 20.54 -7.73 1.77
C GLU A 123 19.72 -7.54 3.05
N LEU A 124 18.56 -8.21 3.14
CA LEU A 124 17.63 -8.11 4.26
C LEU A 124 18.22 -8.67 5.57
N GLU A 125 19.10 -9.67 5.50
CA GLU A 125 19.61 -10.38 6.69
C GLU A 125 20.71 -9.62 7.44
N ASN A 126 21.67 -9.05 6.72
CA ASN A 126 22.87 -8.43 7.30
C ASN A 126 22.97 -6.92 7.00
N GLY A 127 22.04 -6.38 6.21
CA GLY A 127 21.99 -4.98 5.80
C GLY A 127 23.12 -4.56 4.85
N ARG A 128 23.84 -5.50 4.23
CA ARG A 128 24.95 -5.20 3.33
C ARG A 128 24.44 -4.67 1.98
N LEU A 129 25.07 -3.61 1.45
CA LEU A 129 24.80 -3.16 0.08
C LEU A 129 25.23 -4.25 -0.93
N ALA A 130 24.25 -4.90 -1.54
CA ALA A 130 24.44 -5.96 -2.51
C ALA A 130 24.65 -5.40 -3.92
N GLN A 131 23.83 -4.43 -4.33
CA GLN A 131 23.90 -3.82 -5.65
C GLN A 131 23.70 -2.30 -5.59
N TYR A 132 24.35 -1.60 -6.52
CA TYR A 132 24.19 -0.18 -6.76
C TYR A 132 23.75 0.04 -8.21
N VAL A 133 22.56 0.59 -8.41
CA VAL A 133 22.07 0.97 -9.73
C VAL A 133 22.36 2.46 -9.94
N PRO A 134 23.25 2.83 -10.89
CA PRO A 134 23.60 4.21 -11.12
C PRO A 134 22.42 5.02 -11.69
N PRO A 135 22.42 6.34 -11.49
CA PRO A 135 21.36 7.18 -12.01
C PRO A 135 21.34 7.16 -13.54
N GLY A 136 20.17 7.35 -14.12
CA GLY A 136 20.05 7.53 -15.56
C GLY A 136 20.42 8.93 -16.01
N SER A 137 20.72 9.07 -17.30
CA SER A 137 21.00 10.37 -17.88
C SER A 137 19.70 11.17 -17.94
N ASP A 138 19.58 12.19 -17.10
CA ASP A 138 18.48 13.16 -17.09
C ASP A 138 17.11 12.65 -16.60
N TYR A 139 17.04 11.48 -15.94
CA TYR A 139 15.77 10.91 -15.47
C TYR A 139 15.18 11.56 -14.21
N GLY A 140 15.98 12.32 -13.46
CA GLY A 140 15.57 12.93 -12.19
C GLY A 140 15.66 11.97 -11.01
N SER A 141 14.98 12.32 -9.91
CA SER A 141 14.85 11.48 -8.71
C SER A 141 14.18 10.14 -9.00
N VAL A 142 14.51 9.12 -8.21
CA VAL A 142 13.72 7.89 -8.14
C VAL A 142 12.45 8.21 -7.35
N SER A 143 11.29 8.09 -7.98
CA SER A 143 10.01 8.39 -7.34
C SER A 143 9.37 7.15 -6.73
N CYS A 144 9.54 5.98 -7.34
CA CYS A 144 9.03 4.71 -6.82
C CYS A 144 9.90 3.54 -7.27
N VAL A 145 9.93 2.47 -6.47
CA VAL A 145 10.59 1.21 -6.78
C VAL A 145 9.70 0.05 -6.39
N GLU A 146 9.77 -1.05 -7.12
CA GLU A 146 8.97 -2.23 -6.82
C GLU A 146 9.63 -3.50 -7.36
N PHE A 147 9.64 -4.54 -6.54
CA PHE A 147 10.11 -5.86 -6.95
C PHE A 147 9.02 -6.62 -7.73
N SER A 148 9.45 -7.41 -8.71
CA SER A 148 8.55 -8.36 -9.37
C SER A 148 8.05 -9.42 -8.37
N PRO A 149 6.87 -10.04 -8.60
CA PRO A 149 6.31 -11.05 -7.70
C PRO A 149 7.19 -12.30 -7.52
N ASP A 150 8.15 -12.55 -8.42
CA ASP A 150 9.14 -13.61 -8.31
C ASP A 150 10.48 -13.18 -7.67
N GLY A 151 10.63 -11.89 -7.32
CA GLY A 151 11.83 -11.30 -6.72
C GLY A 151 13.04 -11.22 -7.64
N VAL A 152 12.91 -11.58 -8.93
CA VAL A 152 14.03 -11.63 -9.87
C VAL A 152 14.35 -10.24 -10.43
N ARG A 153 13.36 -9.34 -10.46
CA ARG A 153 13.45 -8.03 -11.10
C ARG A 153 13.07 -6.91 -10.15
N LEU A 154 13.63 -5.75 -10.41
CA LEU A 154 13.27 -4.49 -9.77
C LEU A 154 12.90 -3.48 -10.85
N SER A 155 11.68 -2.95 -10.78
CA SER A 155 11.27 -1.80 -11.57
C SER A 155 11.55 -0.51 -10.81
N ILE A 156 12.07 0.49 -11.52
CA ILE A 156 12.48 1.78 -10.98
C ILE A 156 11.78 2.86 -11.81
N GLY A 157 10.92 3.65 -11.17
CA GLY A 157 10.22 4.78 -11.76
C GLY A 157 10.91 6.09 -11.39
N TYR A 158 10.94 7.01 -12.35
CA TYR A 158 11.63 8.29 -12.19
C TYR A 158 10.69 9.49 -12.33
N SER A 159 11.07 10.61 -11.69
CA SER A 159 10.26 11.83 -11.67
C SER A 159 10.13 12.54 -13.02
N ARG A 160 10.91 12.17 -14.04
CA ARG A 160 10.75 12.64 -15.44
C ARG A 160 10.21 11.58 -16.39
N GLY A 161 9.52 10.58 -15.87
CA GLY A 161 8.72 9.67 -16.70
C GLY A 161 9.49 8.50 -17.29
N ALA A 162 10.77 8.35 -16.96
CA ALA A 162 11.55 7.18 -17.34
C ALA A 162 11.22 5.98 -16.43
N ILE A 163 11.43 4.77 -16.96
CA ILE A 163 11.36 3.51 -16.20
C ILE A 163 12.58 2.65 -16.54
N ARG A 164 13.17 2.01 -15.53
CA ARG A 164 14.16 0.95 -15.70
C ARG A 164 13.70 -0.35 -15.07
N VAL A 165 13.98 -1.46 -15.73
CA VAL A 165 13.84 -2.80 -15.15
C VAL A 165 15.23 -3.38 -14.99
N VAL A 166 15.56 -3.85 -13.79
CA VAL A 166 16.89 -4.31 -13.39
C VAL A 166 16.82 -5.75 -12.88
N ASP A 167 17.83 -6.55 -13.16
CA ASP A 167 18.02 -7.87 -12.56
C ASP A 167 18.55 -7.73 -11.12
N CYS A 168 17.79 -8.22 -10.15
CA CYS A 168 18.11 -8.12 -8.73
C CYS A 168 19.42 -8.84 -8.35
N ARG A 169 19.81 -9.89 -9.09
CA ARG A 169 20.96 -10.74 -8.73
C ARG A 169 22.29 -10.07 -9.04
N ASN A 170 22.35 -9.35 -10.15
CA ASN A 170 23.60 -8.80 -10.68
C ASN A 170 23.55 -7.28 -10.93
N GLY A 171 22.42 -6.62 -10.68
CA GLY A 171 22.25 -5.18 -10.84
C GLY A 171 22.23 -4.70 -12.29
N LYS A 172 22.14 -5.60 -13.29
CA LYS A 172 22.15 -5.22 -14.70
C LYS A 172 20.80 -4.67 -15.13
N ILE A 173 20.84 -3.57 -15.87
CA ILE A 173 19.66 -2.99 -16.52
C ILE A 173 19.23 -3.95 -17.64
N LEU A 174 18.02 -4.50 -17.51
CA LEU A 174 17.40 -5.40 -18.47
C LEU A 174 16.62 -4.62 -19.54
N GLU A 175 15.84 -3.64 -19.11
CA GLU A 175 15.05 -2.77 -19.99
C GLU A 175 15.10 -1.32 -19.49
N GLU A 176 15.02 -0.40 -20.44
CA GLU A 176 15.01 1.04 -20.18
C GLU A 176 13.99 1.70 -21.11
N PHE A 177 13.12 2.53 -20.52
CA PHE A 177 12.03 3.24 -21.19
C PHE A 177 12.15 4.72 -20.85
N SER A 178 12.72 5.53 -21.75
CA SER A 178 12.90 6.97 -21.52
C SER A 178 11.60 7.76 -21.70
N GLU A 179 10.69 7.27 -22.56
CA GLU A 179 9.37 7.86 -22.83
C GLU A 179 8.28 6.86 -22.43
N ALA A 180 8.22 6.56 -21.13
CA ALA A 180 7.30 5.56 -20.62
C ALA A 180 5.86 6.12 -20.56
N VAL A 181 5.71 7.41 -20.26
CA VAL A 181 4.42 8.09 -20.08
C VAL A 181 4.33 9.33 -20.98
N GLN A 182 3.23 10.08 -20.88
CA GLN A 182 3.08 11.33 -21.61
C GLN A 182 4.27 12.29 -21.41
N PRO A 183 4.75 12.97 -22.47
CA PRO A 183 5.82 13.94 -22.35
C PRO A 183 5.56 14.99 -21.28
N GLY A 184 6.55 15.27 -20.45
CA GLY A 184 6.43 16.23 -19.34
C GLY A 184 5.60 15.72 -18.15
N ARG A 185 5.40 14.40 -18.01
CA ARG A 185 4.85 13.77 -16.81
C ARG A 185 5.89 12.91 -16.11
N GLY A 186 5.81 12.85 -14.78
CA GLY A 186 6.64 11.99 -13.94
C GLY A 186 5.94 10.68 -13.61
N ILE A 187 6.70 9.66 -13.17
CA ILE A 187 6.11 8.44 -12.60
C ILE A 187 5.78 8.67 -11.13
N LEU A 188 4.57 8.32 -10.69
CA LEU A 188 4.18 8.36 -9.27
C LEU A 188 4.14 6.97 -8.63
N HIS A 189 3.66 5.96 -9.35
CA HIS A 189 3.52 4.62 -8.83
C HIS A 189 3.82 3.57 -9.91
N ILE A 190 4.44 2.46 -9.51
CA ILE A 190 4.60 1.25 -10.32
C ILE A 190 4.05 0.09 -9.49
N GLN A 191 3.24 -0.76 -10.12
CA GLN A 191 2.80 -2.01 -9.55
C GLN A 191 2.89 -3.17 -10.53
N TYR A 192 3.56 -4.25 -10.17
CA TYR A 192 3.59 -5.47 -10.95
C TYR A 192 2.23 -6.16 -10.85
N VAL A 193 1.72 -6.56 -12.00
CA VAL A 193 0.48 -7.33 -12.09
C VAL A 193 0.75 -8.76 -12.56
N THR A 194 1.85 -8.98 -13.29
CA THR A 194 2.44 -10.31 -13.51
C THR A 194 3.96 -10.20 -13.44
N ARG A 195 4.70 -11.31 -13.61
CA ARG A 195 6.19 -11.28 -13.63
C ARG A 195 6.81 -10.36 -14.68
N ARG A 196 6.07 -9.99 -15.73
CA ARG A 196 6.53 -9.23 -16.90
C ARG A 196 5.61 -8.07 -17.29
N SER A 197 4.52 -7.89 -16.55
CA SER A 197 3.55 -6.84 -16.79
C SER A 197 3.43 -5.96 -15.56
N LEU A 198 3.57 -4.66 -15.76
CA LEU A 198 3.51 -3.65 -14.72
C LEU A 198 2.52 -2.56 -15.10
N VAL A 199 1.82 -2.06 -14.10
CA VAL A 199 0.91 -0.91 -14.20
C VAL A 199 1.61 0.29 -13.59
N VAL A 200 1.48 1.43 -14.27
CA VAL A 200 2.20 2.64 -13.93
C VAL A 200 1.24 3.80 -13.89
N VAL A 201 1.33 4.61 -12.83
CA VAL A 201 0.56 5.84 -12.66
C VAL A 201 1.49 7.03 -12.90
N ASP A 202 1.12 7.91 -13.84
CA ASP A 202 1.85 9.16 -14.10
C ASP A 202 1.34 10.33 -13.26
N SER A 203 2.09 11.44 -13.26
CA SER A 203 1.74 12.66 -12.53
C SER A 203 0.54 13.43 -13.13
N GLY A 204 -0.01 12.98 -14.26
CA GLY A 204 -1.29 13.45 -14.79
C GLY A 204 -2.47 12.56 -14.37
N GLY A 205 -2.21 11.55 -13.54
CA GLY A 205 -3.18 10.56 -13.08
C GLY A 205 -3.64 9.57 -14.16
N SER A 206 -2.89 9.45 -15.25
CA SER A 206 -3.11 8.43 -16.27
C SER A 206 -2.40 7.14 -15.88
N VAL A 207 -3.01 6.01 -16.27
CA VAL A 207 -2.52 4.68 -15.95
C VAL A 207 -2.11 3.97 -17.24
N TYR A 208 -0.95 3.34 -17.21
CA TYR A 208 -0.35 2.65 -18.35
C TYR A 208 -0.03 1.21 -17.97
N GLU A 209 -0.28 0.30 -18.89
CA GLU A 209 0.22 -1.07 -18.86
C GLU A 209 1.53 -1.15 -19.64
N PHE A 210 2.53 -1.76 -19.01
CA PHE A 210 3.83 -2.02 -19.59
C PHE A 210 4.08 -3.52 -19.67
N ARG A 211 4.44 -4.00 -20.84
CA ARG A 211 4.77 -5.41 -21.09
C ARG A 211 6.22 -5.54 -21.50
N GLU A 212 7.01 -6.17 -20.65
CA GLU A 212 8.39 -6.51 -20.98
C GLU A 212 8.44 -7.47 -22.16
N LYS A 213 9.47 -7.34 -22.99
CA LYS A 213 9.69 -8.17 -24.20
C LYS A 213 8.58 -8.12 -25.28
N ALA A 214 7.52 -7.34 -25.12
CA ALA A 214 6.56 -7.12 -26.20
C ALA A 214 7.21 -6.35 -27.39
N PRO A 215 6.63 -6.40 -28.60
CA PRO A 215 7.07 -5.54 -29.71
C PRO A 215 6.98 -4.07 -29.31
N LYS A 216 7.92 -3.21 -29.74
CA LYS A 216 8.02 -1.80 -29.30
C LYS A 216 6.67 -1.07 -29.26
N ASN A 217 5.86 -1.20 -30.31
CA ASN A 217 4.56 -0.52 -30.44
C ASN A 217 3.45 -1.07 -29.52
N LYS A 218 3.69 -2.21 -28.85
CA LYS A 218 2.77 -2.85 -27.89
C LYS A 218 3.36 -2.91 -26.47
N ARG A 219 4.55 -2.36 -26.23
CA ARG A 219 5.20 -2.40 -24.91
C ARG A 219 4.51 -1.52 -23.90
N VAL A 220 3.96 -0.40 -24.35
CA VAL A 220 3.32 0.60 -23.49
C VAL A 220 1.93 0.86 -24.05
N ARG A 221 0.92 0.79 -23.18
CA ARG A 221 -0.47 1.11 -23.52
C ARG A 221 -1.05 1.98 -22.42
N CYS A 222 -1.62 3.13 -22.76
CA CYS A 222 -2.47 3.86 -21.83
C CYS A 222 -3.80 3.09 -21.67
N VAL A 223 -4.10 2.67 -20.44
CA VAL A 223 -5.30 1.89 -20.11
C VAL A 223 -6.38 2.75 -19.47
N PHE A 224 -5.99 3.83 -18.79
CA PHE A 224 -6.90 4.79 -18.19
C PHE A 224 -6.33 6.21 -18.31
N THR A 225 -7.14 7.15 -18.76
CA THR A 225 -6.75 8.55 -18.87
C THR A 225 -7.13 9.33 -17.60
N GLY A 226 -6.19 10.09 -17.04
CA GLY A 226 -6.42 10.92 -15.85
C GLY A 226 -7.50 11.99 -16.05
N SER A 227 -7.86 12.31 -17.30
CA SER A 227 -9.02 13.16 -17.60
C SER A 227 -10.35 12.61 -17.09
N ARG A 228 -10.45 11.29 -16.85
CA ARG A 228 -11.62 10.62 -16.25
C ARG A 228 -11.57 10.59 -14.71
N GLY A 229 -10.55 11.20 -14.10
CA GLY A 229 -10.32 11.24 -12.67
C GLY A 229 -8.88 10.88 -12.36
N GLU A 230 -8.12 11.82 -11.81
CA GLU A 230 -6.68 11.63 -11.58
C GLU A 230 -6.44 10.48 -10.60
N VAL A 231 -5.83 9.40 -11.10
CA VAL A 231 -5.39 8.26 -10.31
C VAL A 231 -4.11 8.65 -9.56
N VAL A 232 -4.08 8.39 -8.27
CA VAL A 232 -2.94 8.73 -7.39
C VAL A 232 -2.27 7.50 -6.81
N ASN A 233 -2.99 6.38 -6.74
CA ASN A 233 -2.46 5.12 -6.25
C ASN A 233 -3.09 3.94 -7.01
N VAL A 234 -2.38 2.83 -7.09
CA VAL A 234 -2.85 1.58 -7.68
C VAL A 234 -2.54 0.43 -6.73
N VAL A 235 -3.47 -0.51 -6.61
CA VAL A 235 -3.31 -1.72 -5.80
C VAL A 235 -3.74 -2.94 -6.60
N VAL A 236 -2.88 -3.95 -6.69
CA VAL A 236 -3.17 -5.24 -7.34
C VAL A 236 -3.51 -6.27 -6.27
N ILE A 237 -4.62 -6.98 -6.48
CA ILE A 237 -5.04 -8.13 -5.67
C ILE A 237 -4.98 -9.36 -6.58
N ASP A 238 -3.79 -9.97 -6.66
CA ASP A 238 -3.51 -11.09 -7.55
C ASP A 238 -4.42 -12.31 -7.30
N SER A 239 -4.76 -12.55 -6.03
CA SER A 239 -5.55 -13.69 -5.60
C SER A 239 -6.99 -13.70 -6.11
N GLU A 240 -7.52 -12.51 -6.39
CA GLU A 240 -8.85 -12.27 -6.97
C GLU A 240 -8.76 -11.81 -8.43
N GLY A 241 -7.55 -11.54 -8.93
CA GLY A 241 -7.34 -11.06 -10.30
C GLY A 241 -8.00 -9.71 -10.53
N VAL A 242 -7.79 -8.75 -9.63
CA VAL A 242 -8.31 -7.38 -9.77
C VAL A 242 -7.22 -6.32 -9.55
N VAL A 243 -7.40 -5.18 -10.21
CA VAL A 243 -6.61 -3.96 -10.00
C VAL A 243 -7.53 -2.86 -9.50
N LEU A 244 -7.10 -2.17 -8.46
CA LEU A 244 -7.79 -1.04 -7.85
C LEU A 244 -7.13 0.24 -8.34
N LEU A 245 -7.84 1.04 -9.13
CA LEU A 245 -7.40 2.38 -9.50
C LEU A 245 -7.96 3.39 -8.51
N VAL A 246 -7.09 3.98 -7.70
CA VAL A 246 -7.49 4.90 -6.63
C VAL A 246 -7.34 6.32 -7.15
N SER A 247 -8.47 6.94 -7.47
CA SER A 247 -8.52 8.35 -7.87
C SER A 247 -8.79 9.25 -6.66
N LEU A 248 -8.76 10.56 -6.86
CA LEU A 248 -9.15 11.53 -5.82
C LEU A 248 -10.63 11.44 -5.39
N ARG A 249 -11.50 10.75 -6.15
CA ARG A 249 -12.96 10.72 -5.91
C ARG A 249 -13.52 9.33 -5.61
N GLN A 250 -12.91 8.30 -6.19
CA GLN A 250 -13.40 6.93 -6.13
C GLN A 250 -12.28 5.92 -6.38
N VAL A 251 -12.51 4.68 -5.95
CA VAL A 251 -11.71 3.52 -6.30
C VAL A 251 -12.45 2.73 -7.37
N LEU A 252 -11.83 2.53 -8.53
CA LEU A 252 -12.36 1.66 -9.58
C LEU A 252 -11.78 0.26 -9.40
N ILE A 253 -12.64 -0.76 -9.31
CA ILE A 253 -12.24 -2.15 -9.20
C ILE A 253 -12.34 -2.77 -10.59
N ILE A 254 -11.20 -3.12 -11.17
CA ILE A 254 -11.09 -3.57 -12.56
C ILE A 254 -10.63 -5.02 -12.59
N SER A 255 -11.29 -5.85 -13.40
CA SER A 255 -10.84 -7.22 -13.64
C SER A 255 -9.48 -7.17 -14.34
N THR A 256 -8.49 -7.88 -13.81
CA THR A 256 -7.26 -8.11 -14.57
C THR A 256 -7.64 -8.88 -15.84
N LYS A 257 -8.24 -10.06 -15.72
CA LYS A 257 -8.53 -10.95 -16.85
C LYS A 257 -9.32 -10.31 -18.00
N ARG A 258 -10.36 -9.52 -17.68
CA ARG A 258 -11.28 -8.96 -18.68
C ARG A 258 -11.00 -7.50 -19.03
N GLY A 259 -10.27 -6.76 -18.19
CA GLY A 259 -10.06 -5.33 -18.35
C GLY A 259 -11.29 -4.45 -18.12
N THR A 260 -12.40 -5.04 -17.66
CA THR A 260 -13.67 -4.33 -17.42
C THR A 260 -13.78 -3.86 -15.97
N VAL A 261 -14.47 -2.74 -15.77
CA VAL A 261 -14.84 -2.27 -14.43
C VAL A 261 -15.87 -3.25 -13.85
N LEU A 262 -15.53 -3.87 -12.72
CA LEU A 262 -16.41 -4.80 -12.01
C LEU A 262 -17.27 -4.07 -10.97
N SER A 263 -16.69 -3.05 -10.32
CA SER A 263 -17.34 -2.29 -9.26
C SER A 263 -16.60 -0.97 -9.02
N HIS A 264 -17.19 -0.09 -8.21
CA HIS A 264 -16.53 1.14 -7.76
C HIS A 264 -16.93 1.47 -6.32
N LEU A 265 -16.01 2.09 -5.60
CA LEU A 265 -16.21 2.58 -4.23
C LEU A 265 -16.01 4.08 -4.21
N ARG A 266 -16.98 4.84 -3.68
CA ARG A 266 -16.84 6.28 -3.55
C ARG A 266 -15.97 6.61 -2.34
N LEU A 267 -15.02 7.53 -2.53
CA LEU A 267 -14.21 8.01 -1.43
C LEU A 267 -14.95 9.12 -0.66
N THR A 268 -14.95 9.00 0.65
CA THR A 268 -15.41 10.02 1.60
C THR A 268 -14.24 10.72 2.26
N GLY A 269 -14.51 11.77 3.03
CA GLY A 269 -13.48 12.59 3.66
C GLY A 269 -13.00 13.77 2.82
N PRO A 270 -12.06 14.56 3.35
CA PRO A 270 -11.68 15.84 2.79
C PRO A 270 -10.82 15.68 1.52
N PRO A 271 -11.03 16.50 0.47
CA PRO A 271 -10.41 16.29 -0.84
C PRO A 271 -8.89 16.52 -0.85
N ASN A 272 -8.37 17.31 0.10
CA ASN A 272 -6.95 17.61 0.28
C ASN A 272 -6.16 16.51 1.01
N ALA A 273 -6.83 15.49 1.55
CA ALA A 273 -6.16 14.35 2.16
C ALA A 273 -5.97 13.22 1.13
N PRO A 274 -4.78 12.59 1.08
CA PRO A 274 -4.51 11.48 0.19
C PRO A 274 -5.38 10.28 0.51
N PRO A 275 -6.02 9.65 -0.49
CA PRO A 275 -6.70 8.39 -0.27
C PRO A 275 -5.66 7.28 -0.11
N ILE A 276 -5.70 6.61 1.03
CA ILE A 276 -4.84 5.46 1.34
C ILE A 276 -5.68 4.22 1.12
N ILE A 277 -5.09 3.22 0.47
CA ILE A 277 -5.74 1.93 0.27
C ILE A 277 -4.78 0.83 0.64
N GLU A 278 -5.30 -0.13 1.40
CA GLU A 278 -4.59 -1.31 1.83
C GLU A 278 -5.56 -2.49 1.78
N TRP A 279 -5.05 -3.70 1.59
CA TRP A 279 -5.92 -4.87 1.55
C TRP A 279 -5.28 -6.04 2.27
N ARG A 280 -6.12 -6.98 2.67
CA ARG A 280 -5.69 -8.23 3.27
C ARG A 280 -6.62 -9.36 2.89
N GLN A 281 -6.05 -10.55 2.71
CA GLN A 281 -6.82 -11.78 2.51
C GLN A 281 -6.59 -12.73 3.67
N LYS A 282 -7.68 -13.13 4.31
CA LYS A 282 -7.72 -14.21 5.29
C LYS A 282 -8.27 -15.47 4.64
N VAL A 283 -7.59 -16.60 4.81
CA VAL A 283 -8.07 -17.91 4.36
C VAL A 283 -8.71 -18.62 5.54
N VAL A 284 -10.02 -18.82 5.46
CA VAL A 284 -10.82 -19.45 6.51
C VAL A 284 -11.15 -20.89 6.08
N PRO A 285 -10.60 -21.92 6.74
CA PRO A 285 -11.00 -23.30 6.49
C PRO A 285 -12.41 -23.53 7.01
N VAL A 286 -13.35 -23.89 6.13
CA VAL A 286 -14.75 -24.18 6.51
C VAL A 286 -14.94 -25.67 6.72
N THR A 287 -14.29 -26.50 5.90
CA THR A 287 -14.22 -27.96 6.09
C THR A 287 -12.83 -28.46 5.74
N SER A 288 -12.54 -29.74 5.98
CA SER A 288 -11.25 -30.37 5.64
C SER A 288 -10.87 -30.25 4.16
N ARG A 289 -11.83 -29.92 3.28
CA ARG A 289 -11.64 -29.79 1.82
C ARG A 289 -12.11 -28.45 1.25
N SER A 290 -12.67 -27.55 2.05
CA SER A 290 -13.16 -26.26 1.58
C SER A 290 -12.56 -25.10 2.36
N ILE A 291 -12.09 -24.12 1.61
CA ILE A 291 -11.55 -22.87 2.11
C ILE A 291 -12.42 -21.73 1.57
N VAL A 292 -12.69 -20.75 2.41
CA VAL A 292 -13.29 -19.48 2.02
C VAL A 292 -12.23 -18.41 2.14
N LYS A 293 -12.12 -17.56 1.12
CA LYS A 293 -11.25 -16.39 1.15
C LYS A 293 -12.08 -15.19 1.61
N ASP A 294 -11.66 -14.55 2.70
CA ASP A 294 -12.19 -13.27 3.14
C ASP A 294 -11.19 -12.18 2.74
N VAL A 295 -11.53 -11.42 1.70
CA VAL A 295 -10.69 -10.32 1.18
C VAL A 295 -11.26 -9.01 1.67
N ARG A 296 -10.47 -8.25 2.43
CA ARG A 296 -10.86 -6.96 2.98
C ARG A 296 -10.05 -5.85 2.34
N ILE A 297 -10.75 -4.78 1.93
CA ILE A 297 -10.17 -3.56 1.40
C ILE A 297 -10.38 -2.47 2.45
N CYS A 298 -9.29 -1.91 2.93
CA CYS A 298 -9.25 -0.79 3.86
C CYS A 298 -8.97 0.49 3.08
N ILE A 299 -9.85 1.48 3.22
CA ILE A 299 -9.72 2.79 2.61
C ILE A 299 -9.65 3.80 3.75
N ALA A 300 -8.58 4.60 3.78
CA ALA A 300 -8.44 5.69 4.75
C ALA A 300 -8.31 7.03 4.03
N ARG A 301 -9.00 8.06 4.53
CA ARG A 301 -8.88 9.43 4.02
C ARG A 301 -9.25 10.46 5.09
N GLY A 302 -8.35 11.42 5.31
CA GLY A 302 -8.52 12.38 6.40
C GLY A 302 -8.51 11.63 7.73
N GLN A 303 -9.57 11.73 8.51
CA GLN A 303 -9.68 11.06 9.83
C GLN A 303 -10.43 9.73 9.76
N GLU A 304 -10.97 9.36 8.60
CA GLU A 304 -11.88 8.23 8.47
C GLU A 304 -11.17 7.01 7.88
N ILE A 305 -11.45 5.84 8.46
CA ILE A 305 -11.03 4.52 7.96
C ILE A 305 -12.30 3.72 7.67
N ARG A 306 -12.38 3.11 6.50
CA ARG A 306 -13.50 2.24 6.08
C ARG A 306 -12.98 0.90 5.60
N ILE A 307 -13.54 -0.17 6.14
CA ILE A 307 -13.22 -1.54 5.76
C ILE A 307 -14.38 -2.10 4.97
N HIS A 308 -14.12 -2.49 3.74
CA HIS A 308 -15.05 -3.16 2.84
C HIS A 308 -14.66 -4.62 2.68
N GLN A 309 -15.63 -5.51 2.53
CA GLN A 309 -15.39 -6.90 2.17
C GLN A 309 -15.59 -7.09 0.68
N LEU A 310 -14.64 -7.69 -0.02
CA LEU A 310 -14.80 -8.02 -1.43
C LEU A 310 -15.57 -9.34 -1.56
N GLN A 311 -16.74 -9.29 -2.19
CA GLN A 311 -17.62 -10.45 -2.38
C GLN A 311 -17.92 -10.65 -3.87
N SER A 312 -17.69 -11.87 -4.36
CA SER A 312 -18.07 -12.27 -5.71
C SER A 312 -19.50 -12.78 -5.76
N THR A 313 -20.29 -12.25 -6.69
CA THR A 313 -21.67 -12.66 -6.93
C THR A 313 -21.75 -13.74 -8.00
N ALA A 314 -22.89 -14.43 -8.09
CA ALA A 314 -23.12 -15.49 -9.09
C ALA A 314 -22.97 -15.03 -10.56
N ASN A 315 -23.02 -13.72 -10.83
CA ASN A 315 -22.94 -13.13 -12.17
C ASN A 315 -21.54 -12.54 -12.49
N ASP A 316 -20.48 -12.93 -11.77
CA ASP A 316 -19.12 -12.34 -11.85
C ASP A 316 -19.05 -10.84 -11.51
N ALA A 317 -20.12 -10.23 -11.01
CA ALA A 317 -20.06 -8.88 -10.45
C ALA A 317 -19.44 -8.91 -9.04
N LEU A 318 -18.67 -7.89 -8.71
CA LEU A 318 -18.08 -7.74 -7.37
C LEU A 318 -18.89 -6.71 -6.59
N VAL A 319 -19.31 -7.08 -5.38
CA VAL A 319 -19.91 -6.16 -4.41
C VAL A 319 -18.91 -5.95 -3.29
N CYS A 320 -18.85 -4.72 -2.78
CA CYS A 320 -17.92 -4.31 -1.74
C CYS A 320 -18.67 -3.71 -0.53
N PRO A 321 -19.51 -4.49 0.17
CA PRO A 321 -20.24 -3.98 1.33
C PRO A 321 -19.29 -3.40 2.38
N LEU A 322 -19.71 -2.28 2.98
CA LEU A 322 -19.04 -1.69 4.13
C LEU A 322 -19.23 -2.64 5.32
N VAL A 323 -18.11 -3.08 5.90
CA VAL A 323 -18.10 -3.91 7.12
C VAL A 323 -18.01 -3.02 8.34
N LYS A 324 -17.15 -2.00 8.28
CA LYS A 324 -16.82 -1.18 9.45
C LYS A 324 -16.28 0.18 9.02
N ALA A 325 -16.59 1.20 9.80
CA ALA A 325 -16.00 2.53 9.68
C ALA A 325 -15.53 3.02 11.04
N PHE A 326 -14.42 3.76 11.06
CA PHE A 326 -13.82 4.34 12.25
C PHE A 326 -13.42 5.79 11.99
N LEU A 327 -13.44 6.59 13.05
CA LEU A 327 -12.92 7.95 13.06
C LEU A 327 -11.78 8.04 14.06
N LEU A 328 -10.69 8.69 13.66
CA LEU A 328 -9.54 8.98 14.50
C LEU A 328 -9.47 10.48 14.82
N ASP A 329 -8.76 10.80 15.89
CA ASP A 329 -8.63 12.18 16.38
C ASP A 329 -7.79 13.08 15.46
N ASN A 330 -6.85 12.49 14.71
CA ASN A 330 -5.96 13.20 13.81
C ASN A 330 -6.05 12.65 12.39
N PRO A 331 -5.85 13.51 11.36
CA PRO A 331 -5.77 13.06 9.98
C PRO A 331 -4.64 12.05 9.76
N ILE A 332 -4.93 11.07 8.93
CA ILE A 332 -4.09 9.91 8.61
C ILE A 332 -3.18 10.24 7.43
N ILE A 333 -1.90 9.90 7.56
CA ILE A 333 -0.88 9.96 6.51
C ILE A 333 -0.72 8.63 5.80
N ASN A 334 -0.72 7.52 6.55
CA ASN A 334 -0.57 6.18 5.98
C ASN A 334 -1.18 5.11 6.90
N LEU A 335 -1.46 3.93 6.34
CA LEU A 335 -2.01 2.78 7.03
C LEU A 335 -1.31 1.52 6.52
N LYS A 336 -0.99 0.56 7.39
CA LYS A 336 -0.45 -0.75 6.99
C LYS A 336 -1.06 -1.87 7.84
N TRP A 337 -1.56 -2.91 7.19
CA TRP A 337 -1.96 -4.14 7.88
C TRP A 337 -0.74 -4.85 8.45
N MET A 338 -0.81 -5.23 9.73
CA MET A 338 0.21 -6.06 10.37
C MET A 338 -0.21 -7.52 10.31
N ASP A 339 -1.38 -7.82 10.88
CA ASP A 339 -1.97 -9.15 10.92
C ASP A 339 -3.46 -9.11 10.52
N ASP A 340 -4.19 -10.20 10.76
CA ASP A 340 -5.62 -10.33 10.41
C ASP A 340 -6.55 -9.47 11.29
N HIS A 341 -6.02 -8.95 12.40
CA HIS A 341 -6.73 -8.28 13.47
C HIS A 341 -6.24 -6.86 13.72
N HIS A 342 -5.03 -6.52 13.29
CA HIS A 342 -4.41 -5.24 13.60
C HIS A 342 -3.84 -4.54 12.37
N PHE A 343 -4.02 -3.22 12.33
CA PHE A 343 -3.31 -2.35 11.42
C PHE A 343 -2.65 -1.20 12.18
N LEU A 344 -1.54 -0.72 11.62
CA LEU A 344 -0.82 0.46 12.07
C LEU A 344 -1.32 1.68 11.29
N VAL A 345 -1.55 2.77 12.00
CA VAL A 345 -1.93 4.06 11.41
C VAL A 345 -0.93 5.12 11.80
N PHE A 346 -0.48 5.85 10.78
CA PHE A 346 0.45 6.97 10.92
C PHE A 346 -0.36 8.25 10.76
N ASP A 347 -0.35 9.12 11.76
CA ASP A 347 -1.09 10.38 11.72
C ASP A 347 -0.21 11.59 11.33
N THR A 348 -0.88 12.71 11.09
CA THR A 348 -0.24 13.99 10.74
C THR A 348 0.53 14.66 11.87
N ARG A 349 0.47 14.14 13.09
CA ARG A 349 1.26 14.59 14.25
C ARG A 349 2.43 13.65 14.54
N GLU A 350 2.80 12.81 13.57
CA GLU A 350 3.88 11.85 13.70
C GLU A 350 3.67 10.91 14.90
N GLN A 351 2.42 10.48 15.10
CA GLN A 351 2.05 9.40 16.01
C GLN A 351 1.73 8.13 15.24
N LEU A 352 2.11 7.01 15.83
CA LEU A 352 1.84 5.67 15.36
C LEU A 352 0.81 5.03 16.27
N HIS A 353 -0.35 4.69 15.72
CA HIS A 353 -1.43 4.01 16.43
C HIS A 353 -1.52 2.55 16.01
N LEU A 354 -1.59 1.64 16.98
CA LEU A 354 -2.02 0.27 16.78
C LEU A 354 -3.52 0.17 17.01
N ILE A 355 -4.27 -0.27 16.01
CA ILE A 355 -5.73 -0.34 16.08
C ILE A 355 -6.22 -1.77 15.81
N ASP A 356 -7.19 -2.21 16.62
CA ASP A 356 -7.95 -3.43 16.37
C ASP A 356 -8.91 -3.21 15.19
N ALA A 357 -8.75 -3.99 14.13
CA ALA A 357 -9.51 -3.85 12.90
C ALA A 357 -10.98 -4.31 13.00
N HIS A 358 -11.33 -5.05 14.05
CA HIS A 358 -12.70 -5.48 14.32
C HIS A 358 -13.44 -4.48 15.21
N ARG A 359 -12.79 -4.05 16.30
CA ARG A 359 -13.39 -3.17 17.30
C ARG A 359 -13.22 -1.69 16.98
N GLY A 360 -12.09 -1.31 16.36
CA GLY A 360 -11.74 0.09 16.06
C GLY A 360 -11.10 0.85 17.19
N ASN A 361 -10.82 0.20 18.31
CA ASN A 361 -10.16 0.84 19.43
C ASN A 361 -8.66 0.95 19.19
N VAL A 362 -8.10 2.10 19.58
CA VAL A 362 -6.65 2.31 19.64
C VAL A 362 -6.11 1.52 20.82
N LEU A 363 -5.26 0.53 20.55
CA LEU A 363 -4.65 -0.34 21.56
C LEU A 363 -3.38 0.28 22.15
N SER A 364 -2.59 0.95 21.31
CA SER A 364 -1.36 1.64 21.71
C SER A 364 -1.08 2.83 20.80
N THR A 365 -0.40 3.84 21.33
CA THR A 365 0.09 5.01 20.59
C THR A 365 1.53 5.29 20.96
N VAL A 366 2.39 5.43 19.95
CA VAL A 366 3.83 5.72 20.12
C VAL A 366 4.22 6.89 19.21
N SER A 367 5.02 7.80 19.74
CA SER A 367 5.55 8.94 18.97
C SER A 367 6.66 8.50 18.03
N ILE A 368 6.61 8.94 16.77
CA ILE A 368 7.58 8.59 15.72
C ILE A 368 8.34 9.80 15.15
N ASN A 369 8.34 10.93 15.84
CA ASN A 369 9.03 12.17 15.43
C ASN A 369 10.50 11.97 15.02
N ASN A 370 11.19 11.00 15.63
CA ASN A 370 12.59 10.72 15.33
C ASN A 370 12.80 9.97 14.00
N MET A 371 11.72 9.54 13.32
CA MET A 371 11.82 8.82 12.06
C MET A 371 12.09 9.74 10.87
N GLU A 372 11.73 11.03 10.95
CA GLU A 372 11.88 12.02 9.86
C GLU A 372 11.30 11.50 8.53
N LEU A 373 9.98 11.30 8.51
CA LEU A 373 9.28 10.70 7.37
C LEU A 373 9.57 11.43 6.05
N ILE A 374 9.79 10.66 4.99
CA ILE A 374 9.91 11.22 3.64
C ILE A 374 8.51 11.42 3.06
N TYR A 375 8.26 12.64 2.57
CA TYR A 375 7.07 12.99 1.83
C TYR A 375 7.41 13.12 0.34
N ASN A 376 6.58 12.54 -0.54
CA ASN A 376 6.77 12.61 -2.00
C ASN A 376 6.30 13.94 -2.60
N SER A 377 6.31 15.03 -1.82
CA SER A 377 5.74 16.32 -2.21
C SER A 377 6.33 16.88 -3.51
N ALA A 378 7.61 16.64 -3.78
CA ALA A 378 8.27 17.12 -5.00
C ALA A 378 7.71 16.45 -6.27
N ASP A 379 7.43 15.14 -6.22
CA ASP A 379 6.91 14.37 -7.34
C ASP A 379 5.45 14.73 -7.60
N TYR A 380 4.65 14.88 -6.54
CA TYR A 380 3.23 15.28 -6.63
C TYR A 380 3.05 16.75 -7.02
N LYS A 381 4.03 17.62 -6.74
CA LYS A 381 4.10 18.99 -7.28
C LYS A 381 4.67 19.04 -8.70
N GLY A 382 5.13 17.92 -9.25
CA GLY A 382 5.72 17.84 -10.59
C GLY A 382 6.97 18.71 -10.76
N LEU A 383 7.77 18.92 -9.72
CA LEU A 383 8.89 19.89 -9.76
C LEU A 383 9.92 19.53 -10.84
N ALA A 384 10.16 18.24 -11.07
CA ALA A 384 11.09 17.77 -12.08
C ALA A 384 10.59 17.99 -13.53
N THR A 385 9.29 18.19 -13.71
CA THR A 385 8.61 18.38 -15.01
C THR A 385 8.03 19.79 -15.18
N GLY A 386 8.51 20.76 -14.39
CA GLY A 386 8.12 22.17 -14.51
C GLY A 386 6.77 22.51 -13.84
N GLY A 387 6.31 21.71 -12.89
CA GLY A 387 5.06 21.92 -12.17
C GLY A 387 3.82 21.52 -12.97
N ASN A 388 3.99 20.67 -13.98
CA ASN A 388 2.92 20.20 -14.85
C ASN A 388 2.08 19.13 -14.13
N VAL A 389 1.25 19.57 -13.20
CA VAL A 389 0.30 18.79 -12.40
C VAL A 389 -0.93 19.65 -12.11
N SER A 390 -2.07 19.04 -11.82
CA SER A 390 -3.28 19.78 -11.45
C SER A 390 -3.13 20.45 -10.07
N GLU A 391 -3.96 21.47 -9.82
CA GLU A 391 -4.04 22.08 -8.48
C GLU A 391 -4.55 21.10 -7.41
N ALA A 392 -5.36 20.11 -7.81
CA ALA A 392 -5.82 19.08 -6.90
C ALA A 392 -4.66 18.17 -6.44
N LEU A 393 -3.78 17.78 -7.36
CA LEU A 393 -2.59 16.99 -7.04
C LEU A 393 -1.57 17.79 -6.20
N LYS A 394 -1.42 19.10 -6.47
CA LYS A 394 -0.58 20.00 -5.65
C LYS A 394 -1.08 20.11 -4.21
N ALA A 395 -2.40 20.21 -4.02
CA ALA A 395 -3.00 20.26 -2.68
C ALA A 395 -2.81 18.94 -1.91
N LEU A 396 -2.75 17.80 -2.62
CA LEU A 396 -2.45 16.49 -2.04
C LEU A 396 -1.02 16.39 -1.53
N ALA A 397 -0.08 17.01 -2.24
CA ALA A 397 1.36 16.77 -2.15
C ALA A 397 1.96 16.93 -0.75
N GLU A 398 1.32 17.71 0.13
CA GLU A 398 1.84 17.97 1.48
C GLU A 398 1.76 16.76 2.41
N ASN A 399 0.85 15.81 2.14
CA ASN A 399 0.57 14.70 3.06
C ASN A 399 0.84 13.32 2.45
N VAL A 400 1.47 13.23 1.27
CA VAL A 400 1.68 11.94 0.57
C VAL A 400 2.96 11.25 1.02
N CYS A 401 2.81 10.04 1.56
CA CYS A 401 3.91 9.15 1.98
C CYS A 401 3.77 7.71 1.44
N TYR A 402 3.15 7.50 0.28
CA TYR A 402 2.89 6.15 -0.23
C TYR A 402 4.17 5.33 -0.42
N GLN A 403 5.22 5.94 -0.95
CA GLN A 403 6.46 5.24 -1.32
C GLN A 403 7.46 5.12 -0.17
N SER A 404 7.15 5.70 1.00
CA SER A 404 8.06 5.74 2.16
C SER A 404 7.81 4.62 3.16
N MET A 405 6.75 3.82 2.97
CA MET A 405 6.36 2.76 3.90
C MET A 405 5.94 1.50 3.15
N VAL A 406 6.48 0.36 3.57
CA VAL A 406 6.18 -0.94 2.96
C VAL A 406 6.01 -2.01 4.05
N CYS A 407 5.01 -2.87 3.89
CA CYS A 407 4.82 -4.03 4.76
C CYS A 407 5.41 -5.28 4.08
N ALA A 408 6.24 -6.03 4.80
CA ALA A 408 6.81 -7.29 4.36
C ALA A 408 7.02 -8.24 5.55
N ASN A 409 6.59 -9.50 5.42
CA ASN A 409 6.73 -10.54 6.45
C ASN A 409 6.16 -10.16 7.84
N GLY A 410 5.03 -9.44 7.87
CA GLY A 410 4.43 -9.00 9.14
C GLY A 410 5.23 -7.89 9.85
N GLN A 411 6.15 -7.23 9.14
CA GLN A 411 6.90 -6.07 9.63
C GLN A 411 6.64 -4.89 8.70
N VAL A 412 6.55 -3.69 9.26
CA VAL A 412 6.44 -2.45 8.49
C VAL A 412 7.77 -1.74 8.50
N TYR A 413 8.29 -1.47 7.31
CA TYR A 413 9.52 -0.73 7.12
C TYR A 413 9.20 0.69 6.70
N VAL A 414 9.84 1.64 7.38
CA VAL A 414 9.64 3.08 7.18
C VAL A 414 10.98 3.70 6.83
N ILE A 415 11.06 4.33 5.66
CA ILE A 415 12.26 5.07 5.26
C ILE A 415 12.11 6.54 5.66
N GLY A 416 13.05 7.00 6.49
CA GLY A 416 13.22 8.39 6.87
C GLY A 416 14.36 9.06 6.10
N GLN A 417 14.62 10.34 6.39
CA GLN A 417 15.68 11.09 5.70
C GLN A 417 17.08 10.47 5.85
N ASP A 418 17.37 9.91 7.03
CA ASP A 418 18.71 9.40 7.37
C ASP A 418 18.74 7.94 7.82
N ALA A 419 17.58 7.29 7.97
CA ALA A 419 17.50 5.95 8.55
C ALA A 419 16.36 5.12 7.97
N LEU A 420 16.58 3.81 7.95
CA LEU A 420 15.53 2.83 7.75
C LEU A 420 15.11 2.28 9.12
N TRP A 421 13.80 2.26 9.35
CA TRP A 421 13.19 1.75 10.58
C TRP A 421 12.36 0.52 10.27
N SER A 422 12.34 -0.45 11.18
CA SER A 422 11.43 -1.59 11.15
C SER A 422 10.51 -1.54 12.36
N ILE A 423 9.23 -1.77 12.12
CA ILE A 423 8.18 -1.80 13.13
C ILE A 423 7.61 -3.21 13.16
N THR A 424 7.61 -3.81 14.34
CA THR A 424 7.09 -5.15 14.60
C THR A 424 6.13 -5.11 15.78
N LEU A 425 5.31 -6.15 15.90
CA LEU A 425 4.47 -6.37 17.08
C LEU A 425 5.06 -7.51 17.89
N LEU A 426 5.22 -7.30 19.19
CA LEU A 426 5.51 -8.36 20.14
C LEU A 426 4.29 -9.26 20.27
N ASP A 427 4.54 -10.58 20.38
CA ASP A 427 3.50 -11.49 20.78
C ASP A 427 3.22 -11.38 22.29
N GLN A 428 2.05 -11.84 22.71
CA GLN A 428 1.62 -11.72 24.11
C GLN A 428 2.56 -12.47 25.07
N VAL A 429 3.24 -13.52 24.58
CA VAL A 429 4.18 -14.31 25.39
C VAL A 429 5.47 -13.52 25.61
N ALA A 430 6.07 -12.93 24.57
CA ALA A 430 7.26 -12.09 24.72
C ALA A 430 6.97 -10.84 25.56
N GLN A 431 5.76 -10.28 25.46
CA GLN A 431 5.34 -9.19 26.36
C GLN A 431 5.31 -9.61 27.83
N LEU A 432 4.93 -10.85 28.12
CA LEU A 432 4.96 -11.39 29.49
C LEU A 432 6.39 -11.69 29.95
N GLU A 433 7.26 -12.21 29.07
CA GLU A 433 8.67 -12.47 29.41
C GLU A 433 9.43 -11.18 29.74
N LEU A 434 9.15 -10.09 29.03
CA LEU A 434 9.70 -8.75 29.35
C LEU A 434 9.30 -8.23 30.73
N LEU A 435 8.30 -8.82 31.38
CA LEU A 435 7.89 -8.46 32.75
C LEU A 435 8.61 -9.25 33.83
N GLU A 436 9.25 -10.35 33.47
CA GLU A 436 10.00 -11.20 34.41
C GLU A 436 11.47 -10.76 34.55
N GLU A 437 11.98 -9.95 33.61
CA GLU A 437 13.29 -9.27 33.67
C GLU A 437 13.24 -7.91 34.38
#